data_AF-A0A963DI88-F1
#
_entry.id   AF-A0A963DI88-F1
#
_cell.length_a   1.000
_cell.length_b   1.000
_cell.length_c   1.000
_cell.angle_alpha   90.00
_cell.angle_beta   90.00
_cell.angle_gamma   90.00
#
_symmetry.space_group_name_H-M   'P 1'
#
loop_
_entity.id
_entity.type
_entity.pdbx_description
1 polymer ?
#
loop_
_entity_poly.entity_id
_entity_poly.type
_entity_poly.pdbx_seq_one_letter_code
_entity_poly.pdbx_strand_id
1 'polypeptide(L)' 'MRGHHKLHHPFVWFENGGWWFKIFGECFGPYWELVDARYNLLVVQGISQQLRVAVAH' A
#
# COMPACT_ATOMS: atom_id res chain seq x y z
N MET A 1 -12.22 -9.87 -24.08
CA MET A 1 -11.17 -10.19 -23.10
C MET A 1 -11.27 -9.20 -21.95
N ARG A 2 -11.97 -9.55 -20.86
CA ARG A 2 -12.04 -8.69 -19.66
C ARG A 2 -10.74 -8.90 -18.88
N GLY A 3 -9.80 -7.96 -19.03
CA GLY A 3 -8.56 -7.97 -18.27
C GLY A 3 -8.88 -8.05 -16.78
N HIS A 4 -8.32 -9.05 -16.10
CA HIS A 4 -8.29 -9.14 -14.65
C HIS A 4 -7.60 -7.89 -14.10
N HIS A 5 -8.35 -6.81 -13.90
CA HIS A 5 -7.97 -5.78 -12.94
C HIS A 5 -8.13 -6.44 -11.57
N LYS A 6 -7.12 -7.23 -11.16
CA LYS A 6 -6.92 -7.52 -9.74
C LYS A 6 -6.75 -6.15 -9.13
N LEU A 7 -7.80 -5.62 -8.52
CA LEU A 7 -7.67 -4.41 -7.74
C LEU A 7 -6.53 -4.70 -6.74
N HIS A 8 -5.40 -4.03 -6.92
CA HIS A 8 -4.27 -4.06 -6.01
C HIS A 8 -4.68 -3.27 -4.77
N HIS A 9 -5.73 -3.76 -4.09
CA HIS A 9 -6.20 -3.17 -2.86
C HIS A 9 -5.12 -3.35 -1.82
N PRO A 10 -4.73 -2.27 -1.14
CA PRO A 10 -3.78 -2.42 -0.08
C PRO A 10 -4.39 -3.27 1.03
N PHE A 11 -3.56 -4.13 1.58
CA PHE A 11 -3.94 -5.08 2.61
C PHE A 11 -3.01 -4.89 3.81
N VAL A 12 -3.58 -4.73 5.01
CA VAL A 12 -2.83 -4.56 6.27
C VAL A 12 -3.07 -5.81 7.13
N TRP A 13 -2.02 -6.40 7.71
CA TRP A 13 -2.11 -7.58 8.58
C TRP A 13 -1.10 -7.54 9.73
N PHE A 14 -1.28 -8.41 10.73
CA PHE A 14 -0.34 -8.58 11.83
C PHE A 14 0.35 -9.95 11.73
N GLU A 15 1.67 -9.97 11.78
CA GLU A 15 2.48 -11.18 11.67
C GLU A 15 3.84 -10.99 12.36
N ASN A 16 4.32 -12.04 13.05
CA ASN A 16 5.60 -12.06 13.76
C ASN A 16 5.82 -10.87 14.72
N GLY A 17 4.76 -10.43 15.41
CA GLY A 17 4.84 -9.37 16.41
C GLY A 17 4.79 -7.94 15.85
N GLY A 18 4.49 -7.76 14.57
CA GLY A 18 4.36 -6.43 13.98
C GLY A 18 3.27 -6.34 12.92
N TRP A 19 2.89 -5.11 12.61
CA TRP A 19 1.95 -4.76 11.56
C TRP A 19 2.66 -4.61 10.22
N TRP A 20 2.03 -5.13 9.18
CA TRP A 20 2.53 -5.13 7.81
C TRP A 20 1.45 -4.60 6.89
N PHE A 21 1.86 -4.08 5.73
CA PHE A 21 0.92 -3.87 4.63
C PHE A 21 1.54 -4.19 3.27
N LYS A 22 0.68 -4.48 2.29
CA LYS A 22 1.07 -4.82 0.92
C LYS A 22 0.37 -3.89 -0.05
N ILE A 23 1.13 -3.26 -0.93
CA ILE A 23 0.61 -2.38 -1.99
C ILE A 23 1.51 -2.49 -3.23
N PHE A 24 0.92 -2.44 -4.42
CA PHE A 24 1.65 -2.59 -5.70
C PHE A 24 2.49 -3.87 -5.83
N GLY A 25 2.19 -4.91 -5.04
CA GLY A 25 2.96 -6.16 -5.03
C GLY A 25 4.09 -6.20 -3.99
N GLU A 26 4.43 -5.06 -3.40
CA GLU A 26 5.48 -4.88 -2.41
C GLU A 26 4.94 -4.92 -0.98
N CYS A 27 5.72 -5.46 -0.05
CA CYS A 27 5.38 -5.55 1.38
C CYS A 27 6.20 -4.56 2.21
N PHE A 28 5.56 -3.92 3.20
CA PHE A 28 6.16 -2.92 4.07
C PHE A 28 5.88 -3.28 5.54
N GLY A 29 6.90 -3.20 6.39
CA GLY A 29 6.85 -3.56 7.80
C GLY A 29 8.11 -4.30 8.25
N PRO A 30 8.13 -4.81 9.49
CA PRO A 30 7.08 -4.69 10.50
C PRO A 30 7.04 -3.30 11.15
N TYR A 31 5.84 -2.81 11.45
CA TYR A 31 5.58 -1.65 12.29
C TYR A 31 5.09 -2.10 13.68
N TRP A 32 5.46 -1.38 14.73
CA TRP A 32 5.04 -1.75 16.08
C TRP A 32 3.55 -1.48 16.31
N GLU A 33 3.08 -0.29 15.90
CA GLU A 33 1.69 0.13 16.05
C GLU A 33 0.93 0.06 14.73
N LEU A 34 -0.37 -0.30 14.81
CA LEU A 34 -1.26 -0.32 13.64
C LEU A 34 -1.38 1.06 12.98
N VAL A 35 -1.33 2.13 13.80
CA VAL A 35 -1.43 3.50 13.31
C VAL A 35 -0.27 3.86 12.38
N ASP A 36 0.94 3.39 12.67
CA ASP A 36 2.12 3.64 11.85
C ASP A 36 2.00 2.94 10.49
N ALA A 37 1.58 1.67 10.50
CA ALA A 37 1.34 0.92 9.27
C ALA A 37 0.28 1.61 8.39
N ARG A 38 -0.82 2.08 8.99
CA ARG A 38 -1.89 2.80 8.27
C ARG A 38 -1.43 4.15 7.74
N TYR A 39 -0.68 4.91 8.53
CA TYR A 39 -0.13 6.20 8.11
C TYR A 39 0.80 6.02 6.90
N ASN A 40 1.75 5.09 6.97
CA ASN A 40 2.68 4.82 5.88
C ASN A 40 1.98 4.32 4.62
N LEU A 41 0.94 3.49 4.77
CA LEU A 41 0.10 3.07 3.65
C LEU A 41 -0.53 4.27 2.93
N LEU A 42 -1.12 5.22 3.68
CA LEU A 42 -1.72 6.43 3.11
C LEU A 42 -0.69 7.30 2.39
N VAL A 43 0.52 7.44 2.95
CA VAL A 43 1.63 8.18 2.32
C VAL A 43 1.99 7.57 0.96
N VAL A 44 2.20 6.25 0.90
CA VAL A 44 2.56 5.55 -0.35
C VAL A 44 1.43 5.68 -1.39
N GLN A 45 0.17 5.57 -0.96
CA GLN A 45 -0.97 5.77 -1.85
C GLN A 45 -1.02 7.19 -2.43
N GLY A 46 -0.79 8.21 -1.59
CA GLY A 46 -0.75 9.61 -1.99
C GLY A 46 0.35 9.91 -3.00
N ILE A 47 1.59 9.45 -2.73
CA ILE A 47 2.72 9.60 -3.65
C ILE A 47 2.41 8.93 -4.99
N SER A 48 1.85 7.71 -4.95
CA SER A 48 1.51 6.97 -6.17
C SER A 48 0.44 7.67 -7.01
N GLN A 49 -0.51 8.35 -6.35
CA GLN A 49 -1.49 9.18 -7.04
C GLN A 49 -0.84 10.39 -7.69
N GLN A 50 0.01 11.12 -6.96
CA GLN A 50 0.72 12.29 -7.48
C GLN A 50 1.58 11.94 -8.70
N LEU A 51 2.31 10.82 -8.65
CA LEU A 51 3.13 10.34 -9.76
C LEU A 51 2.30 10.00 -11.00
N ARG A 52 1.16 9.31 -10.81
CA ARG A 52 0.24 9.01 -11.93
C ARG A 52 -0.29 10.28 -12.60
N VAL A 53 -0.60 11.31 -11.81
CA VAL A 53 -1.04 12.60 -12.35
C VAL A 53 0.11 13.28 -13.11
N ALA A 54 1.32 13.33 -12.54
CA ALA A 54 2.47 13.96 -13.16
C ALA A 54 2.88 13.32 -14.49
N VAL A 55 2.76 11.98 -14.63
CA VAL A 55 3.07 11.25 -15.87
C VAL A 55 1.98 11.39 -16.94
N ALA A 56 0.74 11.71 -16.56
CA ALA A 56 -0.38 11.88 -17.49
C ALA A 56 -0.42 13.26 -18.16
N HIS A 57 0.44 14.20 -17.74
CA HIS A 57 0.63 15.53 -18.32
C HIS A 57 1.85 15.56 -19.23
#